data_AF-A0A2G5BGM5-F1
#
_entry.id   AF-A0A2G5BGM5-F1
#
_cell.length_a   1.000
_cell.length_b   1.000
_cell.length_c   1.000
_cell.angle_alpha   90.00
_cell.angle_beta   90.00
_cell.angle_gamma   90.00
#
_symmetry.space_group_name_H-M   'P 1'
#
loop_
_entity.id
_entity.type
_entity.pdbx_description
1 polymer ?
#
loop_
_entity_poly.entity_id
_entity_poly.type
_entity_poly.pdbx_seq_one_letter_code
_entity_poly.pdbx_strand_id
1 'polypeptide(L)'
;MGVRGLMPLLARFAPKCITMPLPEELAGWTVAVDSNIFIQRFFKGTDGGLDSLRHLRGMRNLGRHVRALGVTPIFVFDGKFRAAGKEVELTRRNMDHLRIMSDLEREQARAERIRIMNDINLQLLDTSASQSSTDRSKAVDWLRGQVERFGGKEKPRHVTINWRIEQLEADVCRLLLFQLGATRVLEGAFDRCVDSTQALASLQKYHVDRLATLQRRTEPLTPDMVADCVELMAALGFATHVVDDTRESEGVCAHLCRHGVAEAVCSEDLDVVVFGARLLRGFYSAGTSTAMRLVDVQVACTELGLSHRAFVDLCILCGTDFASTIEKVGSITALRLMREFGSIERILDSGKFCPRPGFHFQIARDVFLADAGKLPFSSKKEVADSTPPADPIAVDVLLPPDAEDRGALDARDPFARELDLP
;
A
#
# COMPACT_ATOMS: atom_id res chain seq x y z
N MET A 1 -4.02 -5.06 4.23
CA MET A 1 -5.37 -4.50 4.04
C MET A 1 -6.34 -5.45 4.73
N GLY A 2 -7.64 -5.43 4.42
CA GLY A 2 -8.63 -6.39 4.95
C GLY A 2 -9.17 -6.04 6.34
N VAL A 3 -8.65 -6.69 7.37
CA VAL A 3 -9.20 -6.62 8.74
C VAL A 3 -8.49 -5.60 9.63
N ARG A 4 -9.25 -4.63 10.16
CA ARG A 4 -8.67 -3.55 11.00
C ARG A 4 -8.19 -4.09 12.35
N GLY A 5 -6.91 -3.87 12.65
CA GLY A 5 -6.35 -4.17 13.98
C GLY A 5 -6.20 -5.66 14.30
N LEU A 6 -6.33 -6.55 13.31
CA LEU A 6 -6.16 -7.99 13.49
C LEU A 6 -4.71 -8.39 13.81
N MET A 7 -3.72 -7.87 13.07
CA MET A 7 -2.30 -8.21 13.31
C MET A 7 -1.82 -7.84 14.73
N PRO A 8 -2.08 -6.62 15.27
CA PRO A 8 -1.75 -6.31 16.66
C PRO A 8 -2.50 -7.19 17.68
N LEU A 9 -3.72 -7.62 17.36
CA LEU A 9 -4.49 -8.52 18.21
C LEU A 9 -3.86 -9.91 18.24
N LEU A 10 -3.53 -10.48 17.07
CA LEU A 10 -2.87 -11.78 16.95
C LEU A 10 -1.51 -11.77 17.64
N ALA A 11 -0.67 -10.77 17.39
CA ALA A 11 0.62 -10.64 18.04
C ALA A 11 0.52 -10.62 19.58
N ARG A 12 -0.59 -10.11 20.14
CA ARG A 12 -0.81 -10.02 21.58
C ARG A 12 -1.43 -11.28 22.19
N PHE A 13 -2.40 -11.90 21.51
CA PHE A 13 -3.24 -12.95 22.10
C PHE A 13 -3.07 -14.33 21.44
N ALA A 14 -2.43 -14.40 20.28
CA ALA A 14 -2.11 -15.62 19.53
C ALA A 14 -0.74 -15.47 18.83
N PRO A 15 0.36 -15.27 19.60
CA PRO A 15 1.66 -14.97 18.99
C PRO A 15 2.24 -16.14 18.18
N LYS A 16 1.89 -17.40 18.49
CA LYS A 16 2.45 -18.56 17.78
C LYS A 16 1.91 -18.71 16.37
N CYS A 17 0.76 -18.08 16.07
CA CYS A 17 0.23 -18.08 14.71
C CYS A 17 1.07 -17.25 13.73
N ILE A 18 1.96 -16.37 14.22
CA ILE A 18 2.83 -15.53 13.39
C ILE A 18 4.26 -16.08 13.50
N THR A 19 4.78 -16.58 12.39
CA THR A 19 6.16 -17.08 12.29
C THR A 19 6.92 -16.34 11.19
N MET A 20 8.25 -16.41 11.23
CA MET A 20 9.12 -15.83 10.20
C MET A 20 9.85 -16.99 9.51
N PRO A 21 9.27 -17.56 8.45
CA PRO A 21 9.88 -18.70 7.79
C PRO A 21 11.17 -18.28 7.10
N LEU A 22 12.14 -19.19 7.09
CA LEU A 22 13.35 -19.02 6.30
C LEU A 22 13.10 -19.40 4.83
N PRO A 23 13.81 -18.80 3.86
CA PRO A 23 13.69 -19.16 2.44
C PRO A 23 13.78 -20.67 2.17
N GLU A 24 14.68 -21.37 2.88
CA GLU A 24 14.89 -22.81 2.69
C GLU A 24 13.70 -23.66 3.16
N GLU A 25 12.92 -23.17 4.12
CA GLU A 25 11.73 -23.86 4.63
C GLU A 25 10.58 -23.86 3.62
N LEU A 26 10.61 -22.93 2.66
CA LEU A 26 9.61 -22.79 1.61
C LEU A 26 9.96 -23.65 0.39
N ALA A 27 11.21 -24.05 0.20
CA ALA A 27 11.64 -24.80 -0.97
C ALA A 27 10.76 -26.06 -1.17
N GLY A 28 10.22 -26.22 -2.39
CA GLY A 28 9.30 -27.30 -2.74
C GLY A 28 7.83 -27.05 -2.38
N TRP A 29 7.49 -25.96 -1.70
CA TRP A 29 6.09 -25.60 -1.47
C TRP A 29 5.42 -25.18 -2.77
N THR A 30 4.14 -25.51 -2.89
CA THR A 30 3.24 -24.88 -3.86
C THR A 30 2.56 -23.67 -3.19
N VAL A 31 2.66 -22.49 -3.78
CA VAL A 31 2.08 -21.27 -3.21
C VAL A 31 1.08 -20.64 -4.16
N ALA A 32 -0.09 -20.23 -3.64
CA ALA A 32 -1.05 -19.47 -4.42
C ALA A 32 -0.72 -17.97 -4.29
N VAL A 33 -0.58 -17.27 -5.41
CA VAL A 33 -0.20 -15.85 -5.44
C VAL A 33 -1.39 -15.02 -5.86
N ASP A 34 -1.91 -14.20 -4.94
CA ASP A 34 -2.86 -13.14 -5.25
C ASP A 34 -2.13 -12.10 -6.11
N SER A 35 -2.31 -12.15 -7.42
CA SER A 35 -1.47 -11.42 -8.35
C SER A 35 -1.86 -9.95 -8.44
N ASN A 36 -3.13 -9.62 -8.23
CA ASN A 36 -3.62 -8.24 -8.43
C ASN A 36 -3.02 -7.28 -7.40
N ILE A 37 -2.80 -7.73 -6.16
CA ILE A 37 -2.14 -6.90 -5.14
C ILE A 37 -0.68 -6.57 -5.51
N PHE A 38 0.04 -7.50 -6.14
CA PHE A 38 1.40 -7.29 -6.62
C PHE A 38 1.41 -6.34 -7.82
N ILE A 39 0.54 -6.53 -8.81
CA ILE A 39 0.43 -5.67 -9.99
C ILE A 39 0.13 -4.23 -9.56
N GLN A 40 -0.84 -4.02 -8.67
CA GLN A 40 -1.17 -2.69 -8.15
C GLN A 40 0.02 -2.06 -7.42
N ARG A 41 0.74 -2.84 -6.61
CA ARG A 41 1.92 -2.37 -5.88
C ARG A 41 3.06 -1.98 -6.82
N PHE A 42 3.33 -2.78 -7.85
CA PHE A 42 4.39 -2.49 -8.84
C PHE A 42 4.02 -1.30 -9.72
N PHE A 43 2.77 -1.23 -10.18
CA PHE A 43 2.28 -0.12 -11.00
C PHE A 43 2.37 1.22 -10.27
N LYS A 44 1.94 1.26 -9.01
CA LYS A 44 1.94 2.46 -8.16
C LYS A 44 3.26 2.71 -7.42
N GLY A 45 4.23 1.79 -7.56
CA GLY A 45 5.53 1.84 -6.92
C GLY A 45 6.43 2.96 -7.46
N THR A 46 7.52 3.21 -6.74
CA THR A 46 8.52 4.24 -7.09
C THR A 46 9.67 3.74 -7.95
N ASP A 47 9.80 2.42 -8.08
CA ASP A 47 10.95 1.78 -8.72
C ASP A 47 10.89 1.95 -10.24
N GLY A 48 11.93 2.54 -10.83
CA GLY A 48 12.11 2.62 -12.29
C GLY A 48 11.56 3.89 -12.99
N GLY A 49 11.21 4.94 -12.25
CA GLY A 49 10.73 6.21 -12.84
C GLY A 49 9.28 6.15 -13.35
N LEU A 50 8.84 7.12 -14.16
CA LEU A 50 7.48 7.22 -14.71
C LEU A 50 7.17 6.22 -15.84
N ASP A 51 7.91 5.11 -15.94
CA ASP A 51 7.76 4.07 -16.96
C ASP A 51 6.37 3.39 -16.92
N SER A 52 5.71 3.26 -18.08
CA SER A 52 4.41 2.60 -18.21
C SER A 52 4.50 1.08 -17.96
N LEU A 53 5.69 0.48 -18.08
CA LEU A 53 5.91 -0.97 -18.00
C LEU A 53 6.35 -1.49 -16.62
N ARG A 54 6.23 -0.67 -15.56
CA ARG A 54 6.64 -1.05 -14.18
C ARG A 54 5.98 -2.34 -13.68
N HIS A 55 4.70 -2.54 -14.00
CA HIS A 55 3.94 -3.72 -13.61
C HIS A 55 4.55 -5.00 -14.19
N LEU A 56 4.91 -5.03 -15.48
CA LEU A 56 5.58 -6.17 -16.12
C LEU A 56 6.97 -6.41 -15.53
N ARG A 57 7.76 -5.36 -15.31
CA ARG A 57 9.08 -5.49 -14.69
C ARG A 57 8.99 -6.08 -13.29
N GLY A 58 8.02 -5.62 -12.50
CA GLY A 58 7.76 -6.14 -11.16
C GLY A 58 7.33 -7.60 -11.17
N MET A 59 6.40 -7.98 -12.06
CA MET A 59 5.94 -9.37 -12.21
C MET A 59 7.06 -10.30 -12.69
N ARG A 60 7.91 -9.86 -13.62
CA ARG A 60 9.10 -10.59 -14.05
C ARG A 60 10.06 -10.84 -12.88
N ASN A 61 10.34 -9.81 -12.08
CA ASN A 61 11.23 -9.94 -10.93
C ASN A 61 10.62 -10.83 -9.82
N LEU A 62 9.29 -10.78 -9.64
CA LEU A 62 8.57 -11.71 -8.78
C LEU A 62 8.72 -13.16 -9.28
N GLY A 63 8.64 -13.39 -10.59
CA GLY A 63 8.92 -14.69 -11.20
C GLY A 63 10.35 -15.20 -10.94
N ARG A 64 11.37 -14.32 -11.03
CA ARG A 64 12.76 -14.66 -10.63
C ARG A 64 12.85 -15.06 -9.17
N HIS A 65 12.24 -14.25 -8.30
CA HIS A 65 12.25 -14.48 -6.86
C HIS A 65 11.64 -15.84 -6.49
N VAL A 66 10.49 -16.17 -7.07
CA VAL A 66 9.83 -17.46 -6.87
C VAL A 66 10.74 -18.63 -7.30
N ARG A 67 11.36 -18.53 -8.47
CA ARG A 67 12.30 -19.59 -8.93
C ARG A 67 13.50 -19.72 -8.01
N ALA A 68 14.06 -18.60 -7.54
CA ALA A 68 15.20 -18.60 -6.61
C ALA A 68 14.85 -19.24 -5.26
N LEU A 69 13.61 -19.08 -4.77
CA LEU A 69 13.11 -19.74 -3.57
C LEU A 69 12.82 -21.24 -3.77
N GLY A 70 12.79 -21.72 -5.00
CA GLY A 70 12.42 -23.11 -5.30
C GLY A 70 10.96 -23.44 -4.97
N VAL A 71 10.06 -22.44 -4.99
CA VAL A 71 8.62 -22.65 -4.80
C VAL A 71 7.91 -22.81 -6.14
N THR A 72 6.81 -23.57 -6.17
CA THR A 72 5.93 -23.69 -7.33
C THR A 72 4.75 -22.72 -7.20
N PRO A 73 4.68 -21.63 -7.97
CA PRO A 73 3.61 -20.66 -7.84
C PRO A 73 2.37 -21.03 -8.67
N ILE A 74 1.20 -20.65 -8.15
CA ILE A 74 -0.05 -20.55 -8.89
C ILE A 74 -0.46 -19.07 -8.88
N PHE A 75 -0.28 -18.37 -10.00
CA PHE A 75 -0.66 -16.96 -10.10
C PHE A 75 -2.15 -16.82 -10.37
N VAL A 76 -2.88 -16.26 -9.41
CA VAL A 76 -4.33 -16.04 -9.51
C VAL A 76 -4.58 -14.55 -9.73
N PHE A 77 -5.34 -14.21 -10.77
CA PHE A 77 -5.67 -12.85 -11.18
C PHE A 77 -7.18 -12.61 -11.01
N ASP A 78 -7.56 -11.39 -10.64
CA ASP A 78 -8.97 -11.01 -10.57
C ASP A 78 -9.63 -11.03 -11.97
N GLY A 79 -10.96 -11.23 -11.98
CA GLY A 79 -11.77 -11.08 -13.18
C GLY A 79 -11.86 -9.64 -13.70
N LYS A 80 -12.59 -9.45 -14.81
CA LYS A 80 -12.79 -8.12 -15.43
C LYS A 80 -13.66 -7.22 -14.56
N PHE A 81 -14.62 -7.82 -13.86
CA PHE A 81 -15.50 -7.13 -12.94
C PHE A 81 -15.29 -7.62 -11.51
N ARG A 82 -15.59 -6.74 -10.55
CA ARG A 82 -15.54 -7.08 -9.13
C ARG A 82 -16.78 -7.87 -8.73
N ALA A 83 -16.58 -8.84 -7.84
CA ALA A 83 -17.66 -9.63 -7.25
C ALA A 83 -18.74 -8.76 -6.59
N ALA A 84 -19.99 -9.23 -6.64
CA ALA A 84 -21.14 -8.58 -6.00
C ALA A 84 -20.96 -8.52 -4.47
N GLY A 85 -21.41 -7.44 -3.83
CA GLY A 85 -21.36 -7.26 -2.36
C GLY A 85 -20.26 -6.32 -1.84
N LYS A 86 -19.34 -5.88 -2.69
CA LYS A 86 -18.31 -4.86 -2.35
C LYS A 86 -18.71 -3.42 -2.66
N GLU A 87 -20.01 -3.11 -2.75
CA GLU A 87 -20.50 -1.74 -3.02
C GLU A 87 -19.97 -0.72 -1.99
N VAL A 88 -19.86 -1.13 -0.73
CA VAL A 88 -19.31 -0.31 0.36
C VAL A 88 -17.82 -0.05 0.14
N GLU A 89 -17.04 -1.07 -0.24
CA GLU A 89 -15.61 -0.93 -0.53
C GLU A 89 -15.38 -0.09 -1.79
N LEU A 90 -16.16 -0.30 -2.85
CA LEU A 90 -16.10 0.49 -4.08
C LEU A 90 -16.39 1.97 -3.79
N THR A 91 -17.43 2.24 -2.99
CA THR A 91 -17.76 3.61 -2.55
C THR A 91 -16.62 4.21 -1.73
N ARG A 92 -16.00 3.44 -0.81
CA ARG A 92 -14.84 3.89 -0.04
C ARG A 92 -13.65 4.22 -0.94
N ARG A 93 -13.33 3.33 -1.89
CA ARG A 93 -12.22 3.53 -2.85
C ARG A 93 -12.48 4.74 -3.75
N ASN A 94 -13.71 4.95 -4.20
CA ASN A 94 -14.09 6.14 -4.97
C ASN A 94 -13.93 7.41 -4.13
N MET A 95 -14.36 7.40 -2.87
CA MET A 95 -14.15 8.51 -1.94
C MET A 95 -12.68 8.78 -1.67
N ASP A 96 -11.86 7.75 -1.49
CA ASP A 96 -10.41 7.88 -1.31
C ASP A 96 -9.73 8.37 -2.58
N HIS A 97 -10.18 7.94 -3.76
CA HIS A 97 -9.72 8.44 -5.04
C HIS A 97 -10.03 9.93 -5.20
N LEU A 98 -11.26 10.37 -4.90
CA LEU A 98 -11.65 11.78 -4.91
C LEU A 98 -10.81 12.62 -3.93
N ARG A 99 -10.49 12.08 -2.75
CA ARG A 99 -9.59 12.73 -1.78
C ARG A 99 -8.19 12.91 -2.35
N ILE A 100 -7.61 11.85 -2.93
CA ILE A 100 -6.27 11.90 -3.54
C ILE A 100 -6.24 12.88 -4.71
N MET A 101 -7.29 12.92 -5.55
CA MET A 101 -7.42 13.90 -6.62
C MET A 101 -7.45 15.33 -6.08
N SER A 102 -8.24 15.60 -5.04
CA SER A 102 -8.27 16.93 -4.40
C SER A 102 -6.91 17.32 -3.80
N ASP A 103 -6.19 16.36 -3.22
CA ASP A 103 -4.84 16.59 -2.72
C ASP A 103 -3.83 16.84 -3.85
N LEU A 104 -3.97 16.16 -5.00
CA LEU A 104 -3.17 16.40 -6.19
C LEU A 104 -3.36 17.83 -6.72
N GLU A 105 -4.60 18.30 -6.85
CA GLU A 105 -4.89 19.68 -7.29
C GLU A 105 -4.27 20.72 -6.35
N ARG A 106 -4.36 20.51 -5.04
CA ARG A 106 -3.76 21.40 -4.03
C ARG A 106 -2.24 21.43 -4.13
N GLU A 107 -1.61 20.28 -4.34
CA GLU A 107 -0.16 20.17 -4.49
C GLU A 107 0.32 20.75 -5.82
N GLN A 108 -0.46 20.64 -6.91
CA GLN A 108 -0.15 21.30 -8.19
C GLN A 108 -0.14 22.81 -8.03
N ALA A 109 -1.16 23.36 -7.36
CA ALA A 109 -1.21 24.77 -7.05
C ALA A 109 -0.05 25.23 -6.14
N ARG A 110 0.42 24.37 -5.22
CA ARG A 110 1.60 24.63 -4.37
C ARG A 110 2.89 24.68 -5.20
N ALA A 111 3.13 23.64 -6.00
CA ALA A 111 4.32 23.55 -6.84
C ALA A 111 4.44 24.73 -7.80
N GLU A 112 3.33 25.18 -8.40
CA GLU A 112 3.33 26.34 -9.29
C GLU A 112 3.71 27.63 -8.55
N ARG A 113 3.22 27.83 -7.32
CA ARG A 113 3.63 28.99 -6.51
C ARG A 113 5.12 28.96 -6.18
N ILE A 114 5.66 27.79 -5.84
CA ILE A 114 7.10 27.63 -5.54
C ILE A 114 7.95 27.87 -6.78
N ARG A 115 7.49 27.42 -7.95
CA ARG A 115 8.13 27.70 -9.24
C ARG A 115 8.24 29.21 -9.48
N ILE A 116 7.11 29.93 -9.36
CA ILE A 116 7.08 31.40 -9.48
C ILE A 116 8.01 32.07 -8.47
N MET A 117 8.02 31.59 -7.21
CA MET A 117 8.90 32.10 -6.15
C MET A 117 10.39 31.91 -6.50
N ASN A 118 10.74 30.77 -7.10
CA ASN A 118 12.09 30.51 -7.56
C ASN A 118 12.47 31.37 -8.78
N ASP A 119 11.57 31.57 -9.74
CA ASP A 119 11.79 32.46 -10.88
C ASP A 119 12.06 33.90 -10.41
N ILE A 120 11.31 34.38 -9.40
CA ILE A 120 11.57 35.67 -8.76
C ILE A 120 12.95 35.70 -8.08
N ASN A 121 13.31 34.67 -7.32
CA ASN A 121 14.62 34.59 -6.65
C ASN A 121 15.77 34.68 -7.67
N LEU A 122 15.69 33.93 -8.77
CA LEU A 122 16.68 33.96 -9.85
C LEU A 122 16.74 35.34 -10.53
N GLN A 123 15.58 35.92 -10.87
CA GLN A 123 15.54 37.28 -11.43
C GLN A 123 16.14 38.30 -10.47
N LEU A 124 15.97 38.17 -9.15
CA LEU A 124 16.58 39.10 -8.18
C LEU A 124 18.10 39.00 -8.13
N LEU A 125 18.62 37.78 -8.21
CA LEU A 125 20.05 37.52 -8.32
C LEU A 125 20.62 38.11 -9.62
N ASP A 126 19.86 38.09 -10.72
CA ASP A 126 20.28 38.69 -12.01
C ASP A 126 20.09 40.22 -12.04
N THR A 127 19.01 40.75 -11.47
CA THR A 127 18.64 42.19 -11.51
C THR A 127 19.44 43.00 -10.49
N SER A 128 20.05 42.36 -9.49
CA SER A 128 21.12 43.00 -8.70
C SER A 128 22.35 43.34 -9.56
N ALA A 129 22.41 42.85 -10.81
CA ALA A 129 23.36 43.27 -11.85
C ALA A 129 22.78 44.25 -12.91
N SER A 130 21.45 44.48 -13.00
CA SER A 130 20.82 45.33 -14.05
C SER A 130 19.53 46.03 -13.58
N GLN A 131 19.44 47.35 -13.63
CA GLN A 131 18.38 48.17 -12.98
C GLN A 131 17.04 48.29 -13.76
N SER A 132 16.10 47.34 -13.62
CA SER A 132 14.69 47.50 -14.08
C SER A 132 13.71 47.57 -12.90
N SER A 133 12.76 48.52 -12.91
CA SER A 133 11.90 48.87 -11.75
C SER A 133 10.46 48.35 -11.80
N THR A 134 9.89 48.06 -12.98
CA THR A 134 8.45 47.80 -13.14
C THR A 134 8.04 46.38 -12.76
N ASP A 135 8.88 45.38 -13.05
CA ASP A 135 8.60 43.97 -12.72
C ASP A 135 8.73 43.68 -11.22
N ARG A 136 9.60 44.44 -10.54
CA ARG A 136 9.81 44.32 -9.09
C ARG A 136 8.55 44.63 -8.28
N SER A 137 7.75 45.64 -8.65
CA SER A 137 6.55 46.02 -7.89
C SER A 137 5.47 44.93 -7.92
N LYS A 138 5.23 44.32 -9.09
CA LYS A 138 4.23 43.25 -9.23
C LYS A 138 4.61 41.99 -8.44
N ALA A 139 5.90 41.64 -8.44
CA ALA A 139 6.41 40.53 -7.63
C ALA A 139 6.27 40.80 -6.12
N VAL A 140 6.57 42.03 -5.67
CA VAL A 140 6.39 42.46 -4.27
C VAL A 140 4.93 42.33 -3.82
N ASP A 141 3.99 42.83 -4.62
CA ASP A 141 2.57 42.80 -4.26
C ASP A 141 2.04 41.36 -4.18
N TRP A 142 2.45 40.49 -5.11
CA TRP A 142 2.09 39.07 -5.08
C TRP A 142 2.67 38.33 -3.87
N LEU A 143 3.96 38.53 -3.56
CA LEU A 143 4.63 37.92 -2.40
C LEU A 143 4.00 38.37 -1.08
N ARG A 144 3.64 39.65 -0.96
CA ARG A 144 2.93 40.19 0.22
C ARG A 144 1.59 39.48 0.42
N GLY A 145 0.81 39.30 -0.65
CA GLY A 145 -0.44 38.55 -0.60
C GLY A 145 -0.26 37.09 -0.17
N GLN A 146 0.86 36.44 -0.54
CA GLN A 146 1.17 35.09 -0.04
C GLN A 146 1.49 35.10 1.46
N VAL A 147 2.37 35.99 1.93
CA VAL A 147 2.70 36.10 3.37
C VAL A 147 1.47 36.36 4.22
N GLU A 148 0.54 37.19 3.76
CA GLU A 148 -0.74 37.45 4.44
C GLU A 148 -1.65 36.22 4.48
N ARG A 149 -1.70 35.46 3.37
CA ARG A 149 -2.49 34.23 3.27
C ARG A 149 -1.96 33.10 4.17
N PHE A 150 -0.65 32.98 4.32
CA PHE A 150 0.00 31.93 5.13
C PHE A 150 0.30 32.37 6.57
N GLY A 151 0.39 33.67 6.84
CA GLY A 151 0.69 34.24 8.16
C GLY A 151 -0.49 34.29 9.14
N GLY A 152 -1.59 33.57 8.85
CA GLY A 152 -2.80 33.55 9.68
C GLY A 152 -2.53 33.21 11.15
N LYS A 153 -3.29 33.87 12.05
CA LYS A 153 -3.12 33.85 13.52
C LYS A 153 -3.37 32.50 14.22
N GLU A 154 -3.79 31.46 13.50
CA GLU A 154 -4.11 30.17 14.11
C GLU A 154 -2.98 29.15 13.92
N LYS A 155 -2.39 28.73 15.05
CA LYS A 155 -1.54 27.53 15.07
C LYS A 155 -2.43 26.30 14.88
N PRO A 156 -2.12 25.38 13.95
CA PRO A 156 -2.84 24.12 13.88
C PRO A 156 -2.66 23.36 15.21
N ARG A 157 -3.73 22.69 15.65
CA ARG A 157 -3.78 21.96 16.93
C ARG A 157 -2.74 20.84 17.03
N HIS A 158 -2.12 20.45 15.91
CA HIS A 158 -0.97 19.55 15.84
C HIS A 158 0.04 20.06 14.81
N VAL A 159 1.34 19.98 15.14
CA VAL A 159 2.44 20.26 14.21
C VAL A 159 2.48 19.15 13.16
N THR A 160 1.88 19.39 12.00
CA THR A 160 1.92 18.47 10.85
C THR A 160 3.06 18.83 9.91
N ILE A 161 3.50 17.90 9.05
CA ILE A 161 4.49 18.16 8.00
C ILE A 161 4.02 19.32 7.09
N ASN A 162 2.73 19.36 6.77
CA ASN A 162 2.14 20.43 5.96
C ASN A 162 2.30 21.82 6.61
N TRP A 163 2.14 21.92 7.94
CA TRP A 163 2.34 23.18 8.63
C TRP A 163 3.82 23.64 8.59
N ARG A 164 4.77 22.71 8.74
CA ARG A 164 6.21 23.03 8.61
C ARG A 164 6.56 23.53 7.20
N ILE A 165 5.93 22.97 6.18
CA ILE A 165 6.08 23.40 4.78
C ILE A 165 5.50 24.81 4.59
N GLU A 166 4.30 25.08 5.10
CA GLU A 166 3.67 26.40 5.02
C GLU A 166 4.50 27.47 5.75
N GLN A 167 5.10 27.12 6.89
CA GLN A 167 6.04 28.01 7.59
C GLN A 167 7.28 28.31 6.74
N LEU A 168 7.86 27.29 6.11
CA LEU A 168 9.02 27.45 5.25
C LEU A 168 8.70 28.30 4.01
N GLU A 169 7.54 28.09 3.37
CA GLU A 169 7.04 28.94 2.28
C GLU A 169 6.95 30.41 2.73
N ALA A 170 6.39 30.67 3.92
CA ALA A 170 6.27 32.02 4.47
C ALA A 170 7.63 32.64 4.83
N ASP A 171 8.57 31.87 5.35
CA ASP A 171 9.94 32.31 5.65
C ASP A 171 10.69 32.69 4.37
N VAL A 172 10.60 31.86 3.31
CA VAL A 172 11.19 32.18 2.01
C VAL A 172 10.55 33.45 1.41
N CYS A 173 9.22 33.59 1.47
CA CYS A 173 8.56 34.81 1.00
C CYS A 173 9.07 36.06 1.74
N ARG A 174 9.28 35.97 3.06
CA ARG A 174 9.85 37.05 3.87
C ARG A 174 11.28 37.41 3.43
N LEU A 175 12.12 36.41 3.16
CA LEU A 175 13.47 36.63 2.63
C LEU A 175 13.46 37.35 1.27
N LEU A 176 12.57 36.94 0.35
CA LEU A 176 12.46 37.57 -0.96
C LEU A 176 11.97 39.01 -0.87
N LEU A 177 10.99 39.29 0.00
CA LEU A 177 10.53 40.65 0.28
C LEU A 177 11.65 41.52 0.87
N PHE A 178 12.54 40.95 1.68
CA PHE A 178 13.73 41.65 2.18
C PHE A 178 14.71 41.99 1.05
N GLN A 179 15.03 41.02 0.18
CA GLN A 179 15.90 41.25 -1.00
C GLN A 179 15.34 42.31 -1.97
N LEU A 180 14.01 42.37 -2.11
CA LEU A 180 13.31 43.37 -2.90
C LEU A 180 13.29 44.78 -2.26
N GLY A 181 13.82 44.95 -1.05
CA GLY A 181 13.79 46.22 -0.31
C GLY A 181 12.39 46.60 0.19
N ALA A 182 11.46 45.65 0.25
CA ALA A 182 10.04 45.89 0.51
C ALA A 182 9.67 45.87 2.01
N THR A 183 10.62 45.61 2.91
CA THR A 183 10.38 45.55 4.37
C THR A 183 11.45 46.31 5.14
N ARG A 184 11.06 47.36 5.87
CA ARG A 184 11.95 48.16 6.76
C ARG A 184 12.21 47.49 8.12
N VAL A 185 11.55 46.37 8.44
CA VAL A 185 11.56 45.76 9.77
C VAL A 185 11.58 44.24 9.67
N LEU A 186 12.76 43.61 9.59
CA LEU A 186 12.94 42.16 9.75
C LEU A 186 14.25 41.81 10.48
N GLU A 187 14.69 42.62 11.45
CA GLU A 187 15.95 42.40 12.17
C GLU A 187 15.91 41.25 13.20
N GLY A 188 14.73 40.74 13.57
CA GLY A 188 14.60 39.76 14.66
C GLY A 188 14.44 38.28 14.27
N ALA A 189 14.25 37.96 12.98
CA ALA A 189 13.90 36.60 12.53
C ALA A 189 15.02 35.89 11.75
N PHE A 190 16.16 36.55 11.57
CA PHE A 190 17.19 36.17 10.59
C PHE A 190 18.17 35.09 11.06
N ASP A 191 18.28 34.83 12.37
CA ASP A 191 19.31 33.93 12.92
C ASP A 191 19.15 32.43 12.59
N ARG A 192 18.16 32.04 11.78
CA ARG A 192 17.93 30.64 11.39
C ARG A 192 17.60 30.41 9.92
N CYS A 193 17.64 31.43 9.06
CA CYS A 193 17.30 31.23 7.65
C CYS A 193 18.55 30.88 6.82
N VAL A 194 18.63 29.60 6.47
CA VAL A 194 19.51 29.08 5.42
C VAL A 194 19.12 29.76 4.10
N ASP A 195 20.12 30.13 3.29
CA ASP A 195 20.02 30.66 1.92
C ASP A 195 18.67 30.37 1.22
N SER A 196 17.97 31.43 0.79
CA SER A 196 16.67 31.31 0.11
C SER A 196 16.72 30.35 -1.08
N THR A 197 17.87 30.29 -1.76
CA THR A 197 18.13 29.40 -2.90
C THR A 197 18.12 27.93 -2.47
N GLN A 198 18.80 27.59 -1.38
CA GLN A 198 18.85 26.22 -0.86
C GLN A 198 17.50 25.78 -0.31
N ALA A 199 16.79 26.68 0.38
CA ALA A 199 15.44 26.44 0.89
C ALA A 199 14.44 26.18 -0.26
N LEU A 200 14.47 27.02 -1.30
CA LEU A 200 13.65 26.86 -2.51
C LEU A 200 13.94 25.57 -3.25
N ALA A 201 15.22 25.22 -3.44
CA ALA A 201 15.60 23.99 -4.12
C ALA A 201 15.10 22.74 -3.36
N SER A 202 15.23 22.73 -2.04
CA SER A 202 14.76 21.63 -1.19
C SER A 202 13.24 21.49 -1.23
N LEU A 203 12.54 22.63 -1.17
CA LEU A 203 11.08 22.69 -1.24
C LEU A 203 10.56 22.25 -2.60
N GLN A 204 11.15 22.76 -3.69
CA GLN A 204 10.81 22.36 -5.06
C GLN A 204 10.99 20.86 -5.26
N LYS A 205 12.11 20.29 -4.82
CA LYS A 205 12.35 18.84 -4.87
C LYS A 205 11.25 18.06 -4.13
N TYR A 206 10.91 18.47 -2.91
CA TYR A 206 9.85 17.84 -2.12
C TYR A 206 8.50 17.81 -2.86
N HIS A 207 8.08 18.95 -3.44
CA HIS A 207 6.79 19.02 -4.14
C HIS A 207 6.80 18.27 -5.48
N VAL A 208 7.92 18.25 -6.20
CA VAL A 208 8.08 17.42 -7.40
C VAL A 208 7.91 15.93 -7.05
N ASP A 209 8.59 15.45 -6.00
CA ASP A 209 8.49 14.06 -5.56
C ASP A 209 7.09 13.70 -5.06
N ARG A 210 6.43 14.65 -4.36
CA ARG A 210 5.06 14.50 -3.87
C ARG A 210 4.03 14.49 -5.01
N LEU A 211 4.18 15.35 -6.01
CA LEU A 211 3.33 15.38 -7.20
C LEU A 211 3.43 14.07 -7.98
N ALA A 212 4.65 13.61 -8.26
CA ALA A 212 4.86 12.32 -8.92
C ALA A 212 4.21 11.16 -8.14
N THR A 213 4.23 11.22 -6.80
CA THR A 213 3.58 10.23 -5.94
C THR A 213 2.05 10.29 -6.02
N LEU A 214 1.46 11.49 -5.99
CA LEU A 214 0.01 11.66 -6.07
C LEU A 214 -0.53 11.28 -7.45
N GLN A 215 0.15 11.70 -8.52
CA GLN A 215 -0.19 11.35 -9.91
C GLN A 215 -0.24 9.83 -10.11
N ARG A 216 0.79 9.10 -9.66
CA ARG A 216 0.81 7.63 -9.71
C ARG A 216 -0.34 6.99 -8.93
N ARG A 217 -0.77 7.60 -7.83
CA ARG A 217 -1.87 7.07 -7.02
C ARG A 217 -3.24 7.31 -7.65
N THR A 218 -3.37 8.35 -8.47
CA THR A 218 -4.59 8.65 -9.23
C THR A 218 -4.72 7.81 -10.50
N GLU A 219 -3.63 7.34 -11.10
CA GLU A 219 -3.72 6.50 -12.29
C GLU A 219 -4.39 5.15 -11.97
N PRO A 220 -5.46 4.77 -12.70
CA PRO A 220 -6.09 3.47 -12.55
C PRO A 220 -5.26 2.39 -13.24
N LEU A 221 -5.25 1.18 -12.67
CA LEU A 221 -4.75 0.00 -13.35
C LEU A 221 -5.75 -0.40 -14.44
N THR A 222 -5.30 -0.54 -15.68
CA THR A 222 -6.19 -0.92 -16.80
C THR A 222 -6.30 -2.45 -16.92
N PRO A 223 -7.41 -2.96 -17.50
CA PRO A 223 -7.54 -4.39 -17.78
C PRO A 223 -6.43 -4.94 -18.70
N ASP A 224 -5.97 -4.15 -19.67
CA ASP A 224 -4.91 -4.56 -20.60
C ASP A 224 -3.59 -4.81 -19.86
N MET A 225 -3.25 -3.98 -18.87
CA MET A 225 -2.05 -4.18 -18.04
C MET A 225 -2.11 -5.48 -17.21
N VAL A 226 -3.32 -5.89 -16.81
CA VAL A 226 -3.51 -7.19 -16.13
C VAL A 226 -3.36 -8.32 -17.13
N ALA A 227 -3.92 -8.19 -18.33
CA ALA A 227 -3.79 -9.17 -19.41
C ALA A 227 -2.32 -9.38 -19.82
N ASP A 228 -1.55 -8.30 -19.97
CA ASP A 228 -0.12 -8.36 -20.27
C ASP A 228 0.66 -9.10 -19.16
N CYS A 229 0.29 -8.89 -17.89
CA CYS A 229 0.87 -9.64 -16.77
C CYS A 229 0.54 -11.13 -16.83
N VAL A 230 -0.71 -11.49 -17.19
CA VAL A 230 -1.12 -12.90 -17.34
C VAL A 230 -0.32 -13.57 -18.45
N GLU A 231 -0.22 -12.93 -19.61
CA GLU A 231 0.54 -13.43 -20.76
C GLU A 231 2.02 -13.59 -20.41
N LEU A 232 2.63 -12.61 -19.74
CA LEU A 232 4.01 -12.68 -19.26
C LEU A 232 4.23 -13.90 -18.36
N MET A 233 3.38 -14.08 -17.33
CA MET A 233 3.57 -15.20 -16.39
C MET A 233 3.38 -16.56 -17.05
N ALA A 234 2.42 -16.66 -17.98
CA ALA A 234 2.23 -17.87 -18.78
C ALA A 234 3.43 -18.14 -19.72
N ALA A 235 3.95 -17.13 -20.42
CA ALA A 235 5.13 -17.27 -21.29
C ALA A 235 6.39 -17.70 -20.52
N LEU A 236 6.51 -17.27 -19.26
CA LEU A 236 7.57 -17.70 -18.34
C LEU A 236 7.34 -19.11 -17.78
N GLY A 237 6.32 -19.83 -18.21
CA GLY A 237 6.05 -21.19 -17.75
C GLY A 237 5.62 -21.25 -16.30
N PHE A 238 4.74 -20.34 -15.87
CA PHE A 238 4.07 -20.44 -14.56
C PHE A 238 2.59 -20.80 -14.74
N ALA A 239 2.02 -21.52 -13.77
CA ALA A 239 0.58 -21.76 -13.74
C ALA A 239 -0.17 -20.46 -13.45
N THR A 240 -1.11 -20.11 -14.31
CA THR A 240 -1.93 -18.90 -14.19
C THR A 240 -3.42 -19.23 -14.20
N HIS A 241 -4.21 -18.53 -13.39
CA HIS A 241 -5.67 -18.62 -13.40
C HIS A 241 -6.29 -17.23 -13.28
N VAL A 242 -7.22 -16.90 -14.18
CA VAL A 242 -8.04 -15.70 -14.10
C VAL A 242 -9.40 -16.09 -13.52
N VAL A 243 -9.76 -15.45 -12.41
CA VAL A 243 -11.01 -15.72 -11.70
C VAL A 243 -12.20 -15.16 -12.49
N ASP A 244 -13.37 -15.78 -12.35
CA ASP A 244 -14.60 -15.22 -12.91
C ASP A 244 -15.05 -13.97 -12.14
N ASP A 245 -15.96 -13.21 -12.74
CA ASP A 245 -16.44 -11.94 -12.19
C ASP A 245 -17.30 -12.09 -10.91
N THR A 246 -17.52 -13.33 -10.45
CA THR A 246 -18.30 -13.61 -9.24
C THR A 246 -17.44 -13.81 -7.99
N ARG A 247 -16.13 -13.96 -8.17
CA ARG A 247 -15.18 -14.31 -7.10
C ARG A 247 -13.97 -13.39 -7.15
N GLU A 248 -13.22 -13.37 -6.06
CA GLU A 248 -11.96 -12.63 -5.98
C GLU A 248 -10.76 -13.56 -5.90
N SER A 249 -9.62 -13.08 -6.38
CA SER A 249 -8.36 -13.82 -6.39
C SER A 249 -7.93 -14.29 -5.00
N GLU A 250 -8.06 -13.46 -3.96
CA GLU A 250 -7.72 -13.83 -2.58
C GLU A 250 -8.58 -14.99 -2.05
N GLY A 251 -9.88 -15.00 -2.35
CA GLY A 251 -10.80 -16.07 -1.96
C GLY A 251 -10.50 -17.37 -2.69
N VAL A 252 -10.21 -17.31 -4.00
CA VAL A 252 -9.80 -18.48 -4.79
C VAL A 252 -8.44 -19.02 -4.33
N CYS A 253 -7.48 -18.15 -4.02
CA CYS A 253 -6.19 -18.54 -3.44
C CYS A 253 -6.38 -19.26 -2.10
N ALA A 254 -7.21 -18.69 -1.21
CA ALA A 254 -7.49 -19.29 0.08
C ALA A 254 -8.19 -20.66 -0.07
N HIS A 255 -9.07 -20.79 -1.05
CA HIS A 255 -9.75 -22.03 -1.37
C HIS A 255 -8.78 -23.12 -1.88
N LEU A 256 -7.83 -22.77 -2.77
CA LEU A 256 -6.73 -23.65 -3.18
C LEU A 256 -5.90 -24.15 -1.99
N CYS A 257 -5.60 -23.25 -1.05
CA CYS A 257 -4.83 -23.59 0.15
C CYS A 257 -5.60 -24.55 1.08
N ARG A 258 -6.89 -24.27 1.33
CA ARG A 258 -7.75 -25.11 2.17
C ARG A 258 -7.96 -26.52 1.62
N HIS A 259 -7.82 -26.72 0.32
CA HIS A 259 -7.93 -28.02 -0.35
C HIS A 259 -6.58 -28.72 -0.56
N GLY A 260 -5.49 -28.19 -0.01
CA GLY A 260 -4.16 -28.80 -0.07
C GLY A 260 -3.48 -28.71 -1.44
N VAL A 261 -4.03 -27.89 -2.36
CA VAL A 261 -3.40 -27.61 -3.66
C VAL A 261 -2.23 -26.64 -3.48
N ALA A 262 -2.28 -25.78 -2.46
CA ALA A 262 -1.19 -24.89 -2.05
C ALA A 262 -0.96 -24.92 -0.54
N GLU A 263 0.27 -24.72 -0.10
CA GLU A 263 0.68 -24.69 1.30
C GLU A 263 0.36 -23.36 2.00
N ALA A 264 0.38 -22.27 1.23
CA ALA A 264 0.11 -20.92 1.70
C ALA A 264 -0.30 -20.00 0.54
N VAL A 265 -0.88 -18.85 0.89
CA VAL A 265 -1.23 -17.78 -0.04
C VAL A 265 -0.27 -16.61 0.14
N CYS A 266 0.39 -16.19 -0.92
CA CYS A 266 1.22 -14.99 -0.96
C CYS A 266 0.32 -13.76 -1.20
N SER A 267 0.06 -12.97 -0.15
CA SER A 267 -0.68 -11.70 -0.24
C SER A 267 -0.29 -10.77 0.93
N GLU A 268 -0.65 -9.50 0.83
CA GLU A 268 -0.61 -8.53 1.93
C GLU A 268 -2.00 -8.27 2.55
N ASP A 269 -3.04 -8.92 2.00
CA ASP A 269 -4.38 -8.84 2.53
C ASP A 269 -4.60 -9.88 3.64
N LEU A 270 -5.17 -9.42 4.76
CA LEU A 270 -5.48 -10.28 5.90
C LEU A 270 -6.78 -11.05 5.69
N ASP A 271 -7.58 -10.69 4.69
CA ASP A 271 -8.82 -11.37 4.36
C ASP A 271 -8.58 -12.84 3.98
N VAL A 272 -7.40 -13.18 3.45
CA VAL A 272 -6.93 -14.57 3.26
C VAL A 272 -7.03 -15.42 4.53
N VAL A 273 -6.63 -14.87 5.68
CA VAL A 273 -6.69 -15.56 6.97
C VAL A 273 -8.16 -15.76 7.37
N VAL A 274 -9.02 -14.77 7.08
CA VAL A 274 -10.47 -14.85 7.34
C VAL A 274 -11.12 -15.95 6.49
N PHE A 275 -10.74 -16.09 5.22
CA PHE A 275 -11.15 -17.20 4.34
C PHE A 275 -10.67 -18.58 4.81
N GLY A 276 -9.76 -18.64 5.80
CA GLY A 276 -9.33 -19.89 6.42
C GLY A 276 -8.04 -20.48 5.83
N ALA A 277 -7.20 -19.66 5.19
CA ALA A 277 -5.92 -20.09 4.63
C ALA A 277 -4.71 -19.50 5.37
N ARG A 278 -3.56 -20.16 5.21
CA ARG A 278 -2.26 -19.68 5.70
C ARG A 278 -1.79 -18.54 4.80
N LEU A 279 -1.42 -17.40 5.39
CA LEU A 279 -1.02 -16.20 4.67
C LEU A 279 0.49 -15.96 4.79
N LEU A 280 1.18 -15.85 3.66
CA LEU A 280 2.59 -15.50 3.58
C LEU A 280 2.75 -14.03 3.15
N ARG A 281 3.05 -13.17 4.11
CA ARG A 281 3.27 -11.72 3.95
C ARG A 281 4.75 -11.41 3.80
N GLY A 282 5.07 -10.29 3.17
CA GLY A 282 6.44 -9.90 2.87
C GLY A 282 7.10 -10.84 1.85
N PHE A 283 6.30 -11.60 1.09
CA PHE A 283 6.81 -12.62 0.16
C PHE A 283 7.72 -12.02 -0.91
N TYR A 284 7.44 -10.80 -1.36
CA TYR A 284 8.33 -10.04 -2.22
C TYR A 284 8.36 -8.61 -1.71
N SER A 285 9.54 -8.11 -1.34
CA SER A 285 9.73 -6.77 -0.80
C SER A 285 10.94 -6.13 -1.48
N ALA A 286 10.77 -5.64 -2.71
CA ALA A 286 11.83 -4.89 -3.39
C ALA A 286 12.20 -3.66 -2.52
N GLY A 287 13.44 -3.61 -2.05
CA GLY A 287 14.01 -2.45 -1.36
C GLY A 287 13.43 -2.11 0.02
N THR A 288 12.66 -2.99 0.66
CA THR A 288 12.06 -2.74 1.97
C THR A 288 12.42 -3.85 2.95
N SER A 289 12.84 -3.49 4.17
CA SER A 289 13.26 -4.41 5.25
C SER A 289 12.12 -5.20 5.89
N THR A 290 11.02 -5.42 5.16
CA THR A 290 9.88 -6.16 5.71
C THR A 290 10.20 -7.65 5.69
N ALA A 291 10.55 -8.19 6.86
CA ALA A 291 10.74 -9.62 7.03
C ALA A 291 9.49 -10.41 6.59
N MET A 292 9.72 -11.54 5.95
CA MET A 292 8.68 -12.48 5.55
C MET A 292 7.98 -13.03 6.79
N ARG A 293 6.64 -13.11 6.77
CA ARG A 293 5.83 -13.60 7.89
C ARG A 293 4.77 -14.55 7.40
N LEU A 294 4.69 -15.71 8.03
CA LEU A 294 3.62 -16.67 7.84
C LEU A 294 2.60 -16.51 8.97
N VAL A 295 1.33 -16.31 8.62
CA VAL A 295 0.21 -16.24 9.54
C VAL A 295 -0.67 -17.48 9.35
N ASP A 296 -0.77 -18.30 10.38
CA ASP A 296 -1.51 -19.56 10.36
C ASP A 296 -2.86 -19.44 11.10
N VAL A 297 -3.96 -19.44 10.35
CA VAL A 297 -5.30 -19.25 10.92
C VAL A 297 -5.71 -20.39 11.86
N GLN A 298 -5.26 -21.62 11.61
CA GLN A 298 -5.60 -22.76 12.47
C GLN A 298 -4.96 -22.56 13.85
N VAL A 299 -3.68 -22.18 13.89
CA VAL A 299 -2.99 -21.84 15.14
C VAL A 299 -3.64 -20.64 15.82
N ALA A 300 -4.02 -19.61 15.06
CA ALA A 300 -4.72 -18.44 15.59
C ALA A 300 -6.05 -18.82 16.28
N CYS A 301 -6.86 -19.66 15.63
CA CYS A 301 -8.13 -20.16 16.18
C CYS A 301 -7.89 -20.94 17.48
N THR A 302 -6.88 -21.82 17.50
CA THR A 302 -6.52 -22.61 18.68
C THR A 302 -6.09 -21.72 19.86
N GLU A 303 -5.18 -20.77 19.65
CA GLU A 303 -4.70 -19.88 20.72
C GLU A 303 -5.78 -18.92 21.24
N LEU A 304 -6.67 -18.46 20.36
CA LEU A 304 -7.78 -17.59 20.76
C LEU A 304 -8.94 -18.35 21.44
N GLY A 305 -9.00 -19.68 21.28
CA GLY A 305 -10.08 -20.54 21.76
C GLY A 305 -11.37 -20.37 20.95
N LEU A 306 -11.25 -20.15 19.64
CA LEU A 306 -12.37 -19.87 18.73
C LEU A 306 -12.46 -20.95 17.64
N SER A 307 -13.68 -21.27 17.21
CA SER A 307 -13.88 -21.98 15.93
C SER A 307 -13.59 -21.04 14.76
N HIS A 308 -13.31 -21.56 13.57
CA HIS A 308 -13.10 -20.71 12.39
C HIS A 308 -14.31 -19.80 12.11
N ARG A 309 -15.54 -20.30 12.25
CA ARG A 309 -16.76 -19.47 12.17
C ARG A 309 -16.76 -18.32 13.19
N ALA A 310 -16.38 -18.58 14.44
CA ALA A 310 -16.29 -17.53 15.46
C ALA A 310 -15.12 -16.56 15.22
N PHE A 311 -14.04 -17.04 14.59
CA PHE A 311 -12.93 -16.20 14.14
C PHE A 311 -13.35 -15.26 12.99
N VAL A 312 -14.18 -15.73 12.05
CA VAL A 312 -14.79 -14.88 11.02
C VAL A 312 -15.66 -13.79 11.66
N ASP A 313 -16.51 -14.15 12.63
CA ASP A 313 -17.32 -13.18 13.37
C ASP A 313 -16.45 -12.15 14.12
N LEU A 314 -15.36 -12.58 14.75
CA LEU A 314 -14.36 -11.69 15.35
C LEU A 314 -13.80 -10.70 14.32
N CYS A 315 -13.43 -11.16 13.12
CA CYS A 315 -12.88 -10.32 12.07
C CYS A 315 -13.91 -9.30 11.55
N ILE A 316 -15.17 -9.72 11.35
CA ILE A 316 -16.26 -8.81 10.96
C ILE A 316 -16.47 -7.71 12.01
N LEU A 317 -16.44 -8.06 13.30
CA LEU A 317 -16.53 -7.09 14.40
C LEU A 317 -15.33 -6.14 14.47
N CYS A 318 -14.12 -6.60 14.13
CA CYS A 318 -12.95 -5.75 14.00
C CYS A 318 -13.09 -4.74 12.85
N GLY A 319 -13.80 -5.15 11.79
CA GLY A 319 -14.09 -4.38 10.59
C GLY A 319 -13.37 -4.95 9.38
N THR A 320 -14.16 -5.48 8.45
CA THR A 320 -13.76 -5.99 7.13
C THR A 320 -14.21 -5.02 6.03
N ASP A 321 -13.92 -5.32 4.77
CA ASP A 321 -14.39 -4.53 3.64
C ASP A 321 -15.84 -4.85 3.20
N PHE A 322 -16.44 -5.92 3.75
CA PHE A 322 -17.79 -6.40 3.39
C PHE A 322 -18.93 -5.91 4.31
N ALA A 323 -18.61 -5.37 5.49
CA ALA A 323 -19.61 -4.88 6.43
C ALA A 323 -19.11 -3.63 7.15
N SER A 324 -20.02 -2.79 7.63
CA SER A 324 -19.66 -1.69 8.53
C SER A 324 -19.23 -2.22 9.91
N THR A 325 -19.26 -1.40 10.97
CA THR A 325 -18.79 -1.80 12.31
C THR A 325 -19.84 -1.46 13.37
N ILE A 326 -19.69 -2.02 14.56
CA ILE A 326 -20.45 -1.60 15.74
C ILE A 326 -19.75 -0.40 16.41
N GLU A 327 -20.52 0.58 16.89
CA GLU A 327 -19.95 1.73 17.56
C GLU A 327 -19.18 1.33 18.83
N LYS A 328 -17.98 1.92 19.04
CA LYS A 328 -17.08 1.68 20.19
C LYS A 328 -16.59 0.22 20.35
N VAL A 329 -16.78 -0.62 19.34
CA VAL A 329 -16.21 -1.97 19.30
C VAL A 329 -14.96 -1.96 18.43
N GLY A 330 -13.79 -1.98 19.07
CA GLY A 330 -12.50 -2.23 18.41
C GLY A 330 -12.06 -3.69 18.59
N SER A 331 -10.93 -4.08 18.01
CA SER A 331 -10.50 -5.48 17.95
C SER A 331 -10.38 -6.18 19.32
N ILE A 332 -9.84 -5.50 20.33
CA ILE A 332 -9.75 -6.03 21.70
C ILE A 332 -11.15 -6.22 22.31
N THR A 333 -12.03 -5.23 22.15
CA THR A 333 -13.41 -5.32 22.62
C THR A 333 -14.17 -6.43 21.90
N ALA A 334 -13.97 -6.57 20.58
CA ALA A 334 -14.57 -7.62 19.77
C ALA A 334 -14.18 -9.01 20.29
N LEU A 335 -12.90 -9.27 20.59
CA LEU A 335 -12.47 -10.55 21.17
C LEU A 335 -13.12 -10.83 22.53
N ARG A 336 -13.25 -9.81 23.39
CA ARG A 336 -13.95 -9.93 24.67
C ARG A 336 -15.42 -10.32 24.45
N LEU A 337 -16.11 -9.64 23.54
CA LEU A 337 -17.51 -9.91 23.24
C LEU A 337 -17.69 -11.30 22.62
N MET A 338 -16.78 -11.74 21.75
CA MET A 338 -16.83 -13.10 21.19
C MET A 338 -16.63 -14.18 22.26
N ARG A 339 -15.80 -13.92 23.29
CA ARG A 339 -15.66 -14.85 24.42
C ARG A 339 -16.88 -14.86 25.34
N GLU A 340 -17.56 -13.72 25.50
CA GLU A 340 -18.73 -13.57 26.37
C GLU A 340 -20.02 -14.10 25.72
N PHE A 341 -20.26 -13.74 24.46
CA PHE A 341 -21.53 -14.01 23.76
C PHE A 341 -21.41 -15.14 22.72
N GLY A 342 -20.22 -15.38 22.15
CA GLY A 342 -19.96 -16.47 21.20
C GLY A 342 -20.35 -16.22 19.74
N SER A 343 -21.19 -15.23 19.45
CA SER A 343 -21.67 -14.91 18.09
C SER A 343 -22.14 -13.46 17.97
N ILE A 344 -22.11 -12.90 16.76
CA ILE A 344 -22.61 -11.53 16.51
C ILE A 344 -24.09 -11.39 16.90
N GLU A 345 -24.92 -12.37 16.57
CA GLU A 345 -26.35 -12.39 16.88
C GLU A 345 -26.60 -12.17 18.37
N ARG A 346 -25.97 -12.96 19.23
CA ARG A 346 -26.11 -12.84 20.69
C ARG A 346 -25.59 -11.51 21.24
N ILE A 347 -24.59 -10.91 20.60
CA ILE A 347 -24.10 -9.57 20.97
C ILE A 347 -25.19 -8.53 20.69
N LEU A 348 -25.86 -8.63 19.53
CA LEU A 348 -26.93 -7.71 19.15
C LEU A 348 -28.19 -7.92 20.01
N ASP A 349 -28.55 -9.16 20.30
CA ASP A 349 -29.70 -9.51 21.16
C ASP A 349 -29.57 -8.95 22.58
N SER A 350 -28.35 -8.64 23.03
CA SER A 350 -28.12 -8.01 24.34
C SER A 350 -28.69 -6.59 24.45
N GLY A 351 -28.97 -5.92 23.32
CA GLY A 351 -29.46 -4.55 23.25
C GLY A 351 -28.45 -3.48 23.70
N LYS A 352 -27.24 -3.84 24.13
CA LYS A 352 -26.22 -2.91 24.66
C LYS A 352 -25.36 -2.26 23.57
N PHE A 353 -25.35 -2.82 22.37
CA PHE A 353 -24.45 -2.44 21.29
C PHE A 353 -25.25 -1.98 20.08
N CYS A 354 -24.88 -0.83 19.52
CA CYS A 354 -25.56 -0.23 18.37
C CYS A 354 -24.74 -0.42 17.10
N PRO A 355 -25.21 -1.22 16.13
CA PRO A 355 -24.60 -1.31 14.80
C PRO A 355 -24.66 0.02 14.06
N ARG A 356 -23.61 0.35 13.32
CA ARG A 356 -23.68 1.47 12.37
C ARG A 356 -24.54 1.07 11.16
N PRO A 357 -25.13 2.04 10.44
CA PRO A 357 -25.75 1.77 9.14
C PRO A 357 -24.84 0.94 8.22
N GLY A 358 -25.40 -0.04 7.52
CA GLY A 358 -24.65 -0.96 6.65
C GLY A 358 -23.90 -2.09 7.36
N PHE A 359 -24.22 -2.40 8.63
CA PHE A 359 -23.64 -3.55 9.35
C PHE A 359 -24.30 -4.87 8.93
N HIS A 360 -24.19 -5.23 7.65
CA HIS A 360 -24.75 -6.47 7.10
C HIS A 360 -23.81 -7.65 7.33
N PHE A 361 -23.57 -7.99 8.61
CA PHE A 361 -22.59 -9.00 8.99
C PHE A 361 -22.87 -10.38 8.38
N GLN A 362 -24.13 -10.72 8.09
CA GLN A 362 -24.49 -11.99 7.46
C GLN A 362 -23.92 -12.09 6.04
N ILE A 363 -23.96 -11.02 5.24
CA ILE A 363 -23.38 -10.99 3.89
C ILE A 363 -21.88 -11.23 3.97
N ALA A 364 -21.19 -10.52 4.87
CA ALA A 364 -19.75 -10.70 5.07
C ALA A 364 -19.40 -12.14 5.49
N ARG A 365 -20.20 -12.70 6.40
CA ARG A 365 -20.02 -14.08 6.87
C ARG A 365 -20.23 -15.08 5.73
N ASP A 366 -21.26 -14.90 4.93
CA ASP A 366 -21.56 -15.77 3.80
C ASP A 366 -20.43 -15.73 2.78
N VAL A 367 -19.84 -14.56 2.51
CA VAL A 367 -18.66 -14.44 1.64
C VAL A 367 -17.46 -15.22 2.19
N PHE A 368 -17.08 -15.02 3.45
CA PHE A 368 -15.89 -15.65 4.02
C PHE A 368 -16.04 -17.15 4.28
N LEU A 369 -17.25 -17.62 4.54
CA LEU A 369 -17.54 -19.04 4.78
C LEU A 369 -18.00 -19.79 3.53
N ALA A 370 -18.31 -19.08 2.44
CA ALA A 370 -18.67 -19.72 1.18
C ALA A 370 -17.55 -20.66 0.72
N ASP A 371 -17.99 -21.79 0.18
CA ASP A 371 -17.13 -22.59 -0.66
C ASP A 371 -16.96 -21.86 -2.00
N ALA A 372 -15.71 -21.63 -2.43
CA ALA A 372 -15.45 -20.94 -3.69
C ALA A 372 -15.82 -21.81 -4.91
N GLY A 373 -16.32 -23.04 -4.70
CA GLY A 373 -16.90 -23.89 -5.73
C GLY A 373 -15.85 -24.74 -6.42
N LYS A 374 -15.92 -24.86 -7.75
CA LYS A 374 -14.95 -25.66 -8.50
C LYS A 374 -13.56 -25.03 -8.40
N LEU A 375 -12.60 -25.78 -7.87
CA LEU A 375 -11.18 -25.43 -7.84
C LEU A 375 -10.65 -25.25 -9.27
N PRO A 376 -9.78 -24.25 -9.50
CA PRO A 376 -9.12 -24.10 -10.80
C PRO A 376 -8.11 -25.22 -11.09
N PHE A 377 -7.54 -25.80 -10.02
CA PHE A 377 -6.67 -26.98 -10.07
C PHE A 377 -7.10 -27.94 -8.96
N SER A 378 -7.27 -29.21 -9.28
CA SER A 378 -7.69 -30.26 -8.34
C SER A 378 -6.55 -30.83 -7.51
N SER A 379 -5.29 -30.68 -7.95
CA SER A 379 -4.11 -31.20 -7.26
C SER A 379 -2.83 -30.48 -7.66
N LYS A 380 -1.78 -30.62 -6.83
CA LYS A 380 -0.42 -30.13 -7.16
C LYS A 380 0.14 -30.75 -8.44
N LYS A 381 -0.24 -32.00 -8.73
CA LYS A 381 0.17 -32.66 -9.97
C LYS A 381 -0.44 -31.96 -11.18
N GLU A 382 -1.73 -31.62 -11.12
CA GLU A 382 -2.39 -30.86 -12.19
C GLU A 382 -1.76 -29.49 -12.39
N VAL A 383 -1.35 -28.81 -11.31
CA VAL A 383 -0.60 -27.54 -11.41
C VAL A 383 0.69 -27.74 -12.20
N ALA A 384 1.49 -28.76 -11.86
CA ALA A 384 2.72 -29.06 -12.58
C ALA A 384 2.46 -29.43 -14.06
N ASP A 385 1.44 -30.26 -14.32
CA ASP A 385 1.09 -30.73 -15.67
C ASP A 385 0.48 -29.62 -16.55
N SER A 386 -0.22 -28.65 -15.94
CA SER A 386 -0.85 -27.50 -16.63
C SER A 386 0.09 -26.31 -16.82
N THR A 387 1.30 -26.39 -16.27
CA THR A 387 2.30 -25.34 -16.45
C THR A 387 2.75 -25.35 -17.91
N PRO A 388 2.54 -24.28 -18.68
CA PRO A 388 2.93 -24.26 -20.09
C PRO A 388 4.46 -24.43 -20.20
N PRO A 389 4.97 -25.09 -21.26
CA PRO A 389 6.40 -25.13 -21.50
C PRO A 389 6.88 -23.68 -21.62
N ALA A 390 7.82 -23.31 -20.76
CA ALA A 390 8.35 -21.95 -20.75
C ALA A 390 8.95 -21.64 -22.13
N ASP A 391 8.62 -20.48 -22.71
CA ASP A 391 9.25 -20.05 -23.94
C ASP A 391 10.76 -19.88 -23.66
N PRO A 392 11.64 -20.66 -24.32
CA PRO A 392 13.07 -20.61 -24.03
C PRO A 392 13.66 -19.21 -24.25
N ILE A 393 13.17 -18.50 -25.27
CA ILE A 393 13.60 -17.13 -25.57
C ILE A 393 13.09 -16.19 -24.48
N ALA A 394 11.83 -16.31 -24.07
CA ALA A 394 11.30 -15.49 -22.99
C ALA A 394 12.05 -15.72 -21.68
N VAL A 395 12.39 -16.98 -21.35
CA VAL A 395 13.21 -17.30 -20.18
C VAL A 395 14.61 -16.73 -20.33
N ASP A 396 15.31 -16.97 -21.43
CA ASP A 396 16.68 -16.50 -21.62
C ASP A 396 16.79 -14.97 -21.64
N VAL A 397 15.79 -14.27 -22.18
CA VAL A 397 15.77 -12.80 -22.28
C VAL A 397 15.26 -12.14 -21.01
N LEU A 398 14.15 -12.64 -20.44
CA LEU A 398 13.47 -12.00 -19.32
C LEU A 398 13.92 -12.57 -17.96
N LEU A 399 14.44 -13.79 -17.92
CA LEU A 399 14.97 -14.47 -16.74
C LEU A 399 16.35 -15.10 -17.06
N PRO A 400 17.34 -14.30 -17.50
CA PRO A 400 18.62 -14.82 -17.94
C PRO A 400 19.27 -15.69 -16.85
N PRO A 401 19.97 -16.78 -17.21
CA PRO A 401 20.65 -17.62 -16.24
C PRO A 401 21.69 -16.80 -15.45
N ASP A 402 21.78 -17.10 -14.15
CA ASP A 402 22.44 -16.30 -13.11
C ASP A 402 23.84 -15.77 -13.49
N ALA A 403 23.85 -14.57 -14.07
CA ALA A 403 25.04 -13.75 -14.23
C ALA A 403 24.66 -12.30 -13.90
N GLU A 404 24.39 -12.03 -12.61
CA GLU A 404 24.61 -10.73 -11.91
C GLU A 404 23.81 -10.57 -10.60
N ASP A 405 22.89 -11.48 -10.24
CA ASP A 405 21.96 -11.23 -9.12
C ASP A 405 22.41 -11.73 -7.72
N ARG A 406 23.72 -11.98 -7.52
CA ARG A 406 24.25 -12.25 -6.17
C ARG A 406 24.16 -11.04 -5.23
N GLY A 407 23.94 -9.83 -5.77
CA GLY A 407 23.78 -8.61 -4.97
C GLY A 407 22.39 -8.37 -4.38
N ALA A 408 21.34 -9.03 -4.91
CA ALA A 408 19.96 -8.80 -4.45
C ALA A 408 19.49 -9.77 -3.36
N LEU A 409 20.13 -10.94 -3.26
CA LEU A 409 19.87 -11.94 -2.22
C LEU A 409 20.79 -11.79 -1.00
N ASP A 410 21.93 -11.09 -1.14
CA ASP A 410 22.87 -10.81 -0.05
C ASP A 410 22.49 -9.49 0.66
N ALA A 411 21.23 -9.37 1.08
CA ALA A 411 20.86 -8.44 2.14
C ALA A 411 21.32 -9.02 3.49
N ARG A 412 22.65 -9.17 3.65
CA ARG A 412 23.23 -9.16 4.98
C ARG A 412 22.86 -7.83 5.60
N ASP A 413 22.01 -7.94 6.61
CA ASP A 413 21.61 -6.91 7.55
C ASP A 413 22.64 -5.77 7.69
N PRO A 414 22.36 -4.57 7.14
CA PRO A 414 23.21 -3.40 7.34
C PRO A 414 23.17 -2.87 8.79
N PHE A 415 22.34 -3.46 9.68
CA PHE A 415 22.08 -3.00 11.04
C PHE A 415 22.38 -4.04 12.13
N ALA A 416 23.14 -5.09 11.83
CA ALA A 416 23.72 -5.97 12.87
C ALA A 416 24.74 -5.26 13.81
N ARG A 417 24.78 -3.92 13.82
CA ARG A 417 25.57 -3.08 14.72
C ARG A 417 24.74 -1.91 15.25
N GLU A 418 23.69 -2.18 16.00
CA GLU A 418 23.15 -1.23 17.00
C GLU A 418 22.20 -1.94 17.98
N LEU A 419 22.74 -2.94 18.67
CA LEU A 419 22.19 -3.46 19.93
C LEU A 419 23.33 -3.57 20.94
N ASP A 420 23.97 -2.43 21.22
CA ASP A 420 24.64 -2.23 22.50
C ASP A 420 23.69 -1.40 23.38
N LEU A 421 22.89 -2.12 24.16
CA LEU A 421 22.28 -1.57 25.37
C LEU A 421 23.35 -1.52 26.47
N PRO A 422 23.38 -0.48 27.31
CA PRO A 422 23.54 -0.69 28.75
C PRO A 422 22.23 -1.18 29.38
#